data_AF-A0A448X7Q8-F1
#
_entry.id   AF-A0A448X7Q8-F1
#
_cell.length_a   1.000
_cell.length_b   1.000
_cell.length_c   1.000
_cell.angle_alpha   90.00
_cell.angle_beta   90.00
_cell.angle_gamma   90.00
#
_symmetry.space_group_name_H-M   'P 1'
#
loop_
_entity.id
_entity.type
_entity.pdbx_description
1 polymer ?
#
loop_
_entity_poly.entity_id
_entity_poly.type
_entity_poly.pdbx_seq_one_letter_code
_entity_poly.pdbx_strand_id
1 'polypeptide(L)'
;MPATAALALALTNNPSEVLDMPVDPNEPTYCVCKQVSYGEMVACDNPDCHVEWFHFGCVGLTVKPKGQWFCPQCIADGKTRNDD
;
A
#
# COMPACT_ATOMS: atom_id res chain seq x y z
N MET A 1 -8.71 6.14 -22.84
CA MET A 1 -9.43 5.32 -23.84
C MET A 1 -10.85 5.09 -23.34
N PRO A 2 -11.85 4.97 -24.23
CA PRO A 2 -13.22 5.48 -24.08
C PRO A 2 -14.19 4.60 -23.29
N ALA A 3 -15.27 5.22 -22.81
CA ALA A 3 -16.40 4.64 -22.10
C ALA A 3 -17.44 4.00 -23.06
N THR A 4 -17.80 2.74 -22.81
CA THR A 4 -19.01 2.01 -23.29
C THR A 4 -19.17 0.80 -22.35
N ALA A 5 -20.33 0.26 -21.94
CA ALA A 5 -21.73 0.45 -22.26
C ALA A 5 -22.55 0.00 -21.02
N ALA A 6 -23.77 0.50 -20.89
CA ALA A 6 -24.71 0.17 -19.82
C ALA A 6 -25.45 -1.17 -20.05
N LEU A 7 -26.15 -1.60 -18.98
CA LEU A 7 -27.31 -2.50 -18.89
C LEU A 7 -27.06 -3.98 -18.53
N ALA A 8 -27.39 -4.32 -17.28
CA ALA A 8 -28.56 -5.16 -16.98
C ALA A 8 -28.90 -5.09 -15.47
N LEU A 9 -30.07 -4.54 -15.12
CA LEU A 9 -30.68 -4.75 -13.81
C LEU A 9 -31.41 -6.11 -13.82
N ALA A 10 -31.06 -7.02 -12.92
CA ALA A 10 -31.90 -8.17 -12.58
C ALA A 10 -31.70 -8.64 -11.13
N LEU A 11 -32.63 -8.21 -10.25
CA LEU A 11 -33.33 -9.00 -9.22
C LEU A 11 -32.50 -9.94 -8.30
N THR A 12 -31.88 -9.43 -7.23
CA THR A 12 -31.66 -10.23 -6.01
C THR A 12 -32.02 -9.43 -4.75
N ASN A 13 -32.96 -9.96 -3.95
CA ASN A 13 -33.43 -9.41 -2.68
C ASN A 13 -32.59 -9.96 -1.50
N ASN A 14 -31.29 -10.17 -1.71
CA ASN A 14 -30.39 -10.79 -0.73
C ASN A 14 -29.34 -9.76 -0.27
N PRO A 15 -29.42 -9.23 0.96
CA PRO A 15 -28.42 -8.30 1.50
C PRO A 15 -27.05 -8.96 1.81
N SER A 16 -26.86 -10.24 1.46
CA SER A 16 -25.62 -11.00 1.68
C SER A 16 -24.76 -11.19 0.42
N GLU A 17 -25.21 -10.74 -0.75
CA GLU A 17 -24.47 -10.86 -2.02
C GLU A 17 -23.77 -9.55 -2.43
N VAL A 18 -23.41 -8.70 -1.47
CA VAL A 18 -22.60 -7.47 -1.69
C VAL A 18 -21.19 -7.65 -1.11
N LEU A 19 -20.63 -8.85 -1.12
CA LEU A 19 -19.31 -9.14 -0.55
C LEU A 19 -18.29 -9.73 -1.54
N ASP A 20 -18.61 -9.74 -2.83
CA ASP A 20 -17.66 -10.16 -3.87
C ASP A 20 -17.61 -9.10 -4.97
N MET A 21 -17.31 -7.85 -4.59
CA MET A 21 -16.50 -7.04 -5.51
C MET A 21 -15.10 -7.66 -5.42
N PRO A 22 -14.60 -8.32 -6.48
CA PRO A 22 -13.23 -8.81 -6.48
C PRO A 22 -12.38 -7.59 -6.15
N VAL A 23 -11.66 -7.63 -5.02
CA VAL A 23 -10.63 -6.63 -4.76
C VAL A 23 -9.78 -6.62 -6.00
N ASP A 24 -9.82 -5.52 -6.75
CA ASP A 24 -9.26 -5.48 -8.09
C ASP A 24 -7.80 -5.94 -7.95
N PRO A 25 -7.40 -7.09 -8.51
CA PRO A 25 -6.04 -7.62 -8.30
C PRO A 25 -4.98 -6.71 -8.94
N ASN A 26 -5.43 -5.64 -9.58
CA ASN A 26 -4.65 -4.56 -10.16
C ASN A 26 -4.32 -3.44 -9.16
N GLU A 27 -4.83 -3.47 -7.92
CA GLU A 27 -4.49 -2.43 -6.95
C GLU A 27 -3.05 -2.66 -6.46
N PRO A 28 -2.12 -1.72 -6.73
CA PRO A 28 -0.74 -1.88 -6.35
C PRO A 28 -0.62 -1.96 -4.83
N THR A 29 -0.14 -3.10 -4.33
CA THR A 29 0.13 -3.27 -2.91
C THR A 29 1.42 -2.56 -2.53
N TYR A 30 1.34 -1.75 -1.48
CA TYR A 30 2.48 -1.02 -0.92
C TYR A 30 2.84 -1.59 0.46
N CYS A 31 3.95 -1.10 1.03
CA CYS A 31 4.46 -1.51 2.33
C CYS A 31 4.90 -3.00 2.39
N VAL A 32 5.63 -3.37 3.44
CA VAL A 32 6.03 -4.77 3.70
C VAL A 32 4.84 -5.70 3.96
N CYS A 33 3.67 -5.14 4.33
CA CYS A 33 2.46 -5.90 4.55
C CYS A 33 1.77 -6.34 3.25
N LYS A 34 2.22 -5.86 2.07
CA LYS A 34 1.59 -6.13 0.77
C LYS A 34 0.09 -5.82 0.81
N GLN A 35 -0.27 -4.68 1.38
CA GLN A 35 -1.65 -4.21 1.46
C GLN A 35 -1.82 -2.94 0.63
N VAL A 36 -3.07 -2.64 0.32
CA VAL A 36 -3.46 -1.39 -0.33
C VAL A 36 -3.04 -0.17 0.47
N SER A 37 -2.94 0.99 -0.19
CA SER A 37 -2.73 2.26 0.49
C SER A 37 -3.95 2.59 1.35
N TYR A 38 -3.78 2.66 2.66
CA TYR A 38 -4.87 3.04 3.57
C TYR A 38 -4.37 4.02 4.64
N GLY A 39 -5.17 5.05 4.90
CA GLY A 39 -4.88 6.04 5.94
C GLY A 39 -3.60 6.84 5.69
N GLU A 40 -2.73 6.91 6.70
CA GLU A 40 -1.48 7.68 6.68
C GLU A 40 -0.30 6.84 6.18
N MET A 41 0.34 7.34 5.12
CA MET A 41 1.51 6.72 4.51
C MET A 41 2.69 7.67 4.47
N VAL A 42 3.88 7.09 4.58
CA VAL A 42 5.17 7.78 4.47
C VAL A 42 5.93 7.25 3.25
N ALA A 43 6.56 8.17 2.51
CA ALA A 43 7.48 7.83 1.44
C ALA A 43 8.91 7.76 1.99
N CYS A 44 9.65 6.73 1.62
CA CYS A 44 11.06 6.56 1.88
C CYS A 44 11.84 7.48 0.94
N ASP A 45 12.72 8.30 1.49
CA ASP A 45 13.56 9.26 0.76
C ASP A 45 14.73 8.58 0.04
N ASN A 46 14.92 7.27 0.24
CA ASN A 46 15.94 6.50 -0.48
C ASN A 46 15.47 6.16 -1.91
N PRO A 47 16.13 6.67 -2.96
CA PRO A 47 15.75 6.41 -4.35
C PRO A 47 15.98 4.95 -4.79
N ASP A 48 16.80 4.19 -4.06
CA ASP A 48 17.01 2.76 -4.28
C ASP A 48 15.97 1.87 -3.57
N CYS A 49 14.96 2.47 -2.90
CA CYS A 49 13.92 1.70 -2.23
C CYS A 49 12.91 1.16 -3.27
N HIS A 50 12.71 -0.15 -3.33
CA HIS A 50 11.78 -0.76 -4.31
C HIS A 50 10.30 -0.47 -4.02
N VAL A 51 9.94 -0.25 -2.75
CA VAL A 51 8.54 -0.08 -2.33
C VAL A 51 8.18 1.40 -2.23
N GLU A 52 9.13 2.22 -1.76
CA GLU A 52 9.00 3.67 -1.49
C GLU A 52 7.90 4.05 -0.49
N TRP A 53 6.78 3.35 -0.37
CA TRP A 53 5.61 3.74 0.42
C TRP A 53 5.30 2.75 1.55
N PHE A 54 5.14 3.28 2.76
CA PHE A 54 4.91 2.47 3.95
C PHE A 54 3.80 3.06 4.82
N HIS A 55 2.98 2.21 5.44
CA HIS A 55 1.97 2.65 6.40
C HIS A 55 2.62 3.03 7.73
N PHE A 56 2.13 4.10 8.34
CA PHE A 56 2.63 4.59 9.62
C PHE A 56 2.65 3.48 10.69
N GLY A 57 1.55 2.73 10.83
CA GLY A 57 1.45 1.62 11.78
C GLY A 57 2.42 0.46 11.50
N CYS A 58 2.77 0.19 10.25
CA CYS A 58 3.71 -0.87 9.89
C CYS A 58 5.16 -0.51 10.22
N VAL A 59 5.50 0.78 10.21
CA VAL A 59 6.85 1.27 10.52
C VAL A 59 6.96 1.94 11.89
N GLY A 60 5.90 1.87 12.71
CA GLY A 60 5.85 2.46 14.04
C GLY A 60 5.86 4.00 14.05
N LEU A 61 5.49 4.64 12.95
CA LEU A 61 5.22 6.08 12.93
C LEU A 61 3.80 6.34 13.44
N THR A 62 3.66 7.40 14.21
CA THR A 62 2.35 7.93 14.67
C THR A 62 2.10 9.34 14.18
N VAL A 63 3.13 9.99 13.64
CA VAL A 63 3.06 11.36 13.13
C VAL A 63 3.87 11.47 11.86
N LYS A 64 3.45 12.37 10.97
CA LYS A 64 4.20 12.64 9.74
C LYS A 64 5.58 13.21 10.10
N PRO A 65 6.67 12.54 9.70
CA PRO A 65 8.01 13.03 9.97
C PRO A 65 8.20 14.38 9.26
N LYS A 66 8.78 15.36 9.96
CA LYS A 66 9.15 16.64 9.37
C LYS A 66 10.55 16.50 8.76
N GLY A 67 10.62 16.15 7.47
CA GLY A 67 11.86 16.04 6.71
C GLY A 67 11.99 14.71 5.98
N GLN A 68 13.22 14.30 5.73
CA GLN A 68 13.55 13.03 5.07
C GLN A 68 13.27 11.87 6.02
N TRP A 69 12.56 10.86 5.54
CA TRP A 69 12.30 9.64 6.28
C TRP A 69 12.81 8.44 5.50
N PHE A 70 13.44 7.50 6.20
CA PHE A 70 13.99 6.29 5.61
C PHE A 70 13.30 5.07 6.23
N CYS A 71 12.98 4.08 5.39
CA CYS A 71 12.35 2.86 5.88
C CYS A 71 13.35 2.03 6.71
N PRO A 72 12.86 1.19 7.65
CA PRO A 72 13.74 0.38 8.51
C PRO A 72 14.65 -0.58 7.72
N GLN A 73 14.25 -0.98 6.51
CA GLN A 73 15.09 -1.79 5.63
C GLN A 73 16.29 -0.99 5.10
N CYS A 74 16.09 0.23 4.59
CA CYS A 74 17.18 1.08 4.12
C CYS A 74 18.10 1.52 5.27
N ILE A 75 17.54 1.73 6.47
CA ILE A 75 18.35 2.05 7.66
C ILE A 75 19.19 0.84 8.11
N ALA A 76 18.63 -0.38 8.02
CA ALA A 76 19.35 -1.61 8.38
C ALA A 76 20.44 -1.98 7.36
N ASP A 77 20.17 -1.85 6.07
CA ASP A 77 21.12 -2.11 4.98
C ASP A 77 22.39 -1.26 5.09
N GLY A 78 22.24 0.01 5.46
CA GLY A 78 23.38 0.90 5.72
C GLY A 78 24.24 0.52 6.95
N LYS A 79 23.78 -0.42 7.79
CA LYS A 79 24.46 -0.84 9.03
C LYS A 79 25.18 -2.19 8.92
N THR A 80 24.84 -3.02 7.94
CA THR A 80 25.36 -4.39 7.81
C THR A 80 26.31 -4.52 6.63
N ARG A 81 27.49 -3.90 6.72
CA ARG A 81 28.66 -4.25 5.90
C ARG A 81 29.79 -4.81 6.77
N ASN A 82 29.45 -5.57 7.81
CA ASN A 82 30.43 -6.23 8.67
C ASN A 82 29.78 -7.36 9.48
N ASP A 83 29.40 -8.46 8.82
CA ASP A 83 29.58 -9.81 9.36
C ASP A 83 29.47 -10.81 8.21
N ASP A 84 30.49 -11.67 8.14
CA ASP A 84 30.85 -12.68 7.15
C ASP A 84 29.92 -13.91 7.18
#